data_AF-A0A380GT16-F1
#
_entry.id   AF-A0A380GT16-F1
#
_cell.length_a   1.000
_cell.length_b   1.000
_cell.length_c   1.000
_cell.angle_alpha   90.00
_cell.angle_beta   90.00
_cell.angle_gamma   90.00
#
_symmetry.space_group_name_H-M   'P 1'
#
loop_
_entity.id
_entity.type
_entity.pdbx_description
1 polymer ?
#
loop_
_entity_poly.entity_id
_entity_poly.type
_entity_poly.pdbx_seq_one_letter_code
_entity_poly.pdbx_strand_id
1 'polypeptide(L)'
;MRNKIDDNNYIALICEGECEKYIVDKLLDENLLFFKREQLIDEKVLGGEFRNANKFTQKYLTLKYENKITIILVVDKHYQLKIKKMFSRNIDKQICVITRPEIEMLMILAMDKYKDYQKVKSSQKPSSFMNHLTKQNVKTIKFVENFYNEHNLVDAIKQYHHIRPDKSQYSLYNLLKH
;
A
#
# COMPACT_ATOMS: atom_id res chain seq x y z
N MET A 1 -3.98 -10.65 -8.52
CA MET A 1 -3.19 -10.83 -7.28
C MET A 1 -3.81 -11.92 -6.41
N ARG A 2 -5.09 -11.81 -6.04
CA ARG A 2 -5.86 -12.79 -5.24
C ARG A 2 -5.53 -14.26 -5.51
N ASN A 3 -5.68 -14.75 -6.76
CA ASN A 3 -5.42 -16.15 -7.13
C ASN A 3 -3.96 -16.63 -6.93
N LYS A 4 -3.05 -15.74 -6.51
CA LYS A 4 -1.66 -16.08 -6.19
C LYS A 4 -1.41 -16.17 -4.69
N ILE A 5 -2.38 -15.92 -3.83
CA ILE A 5 -2.25 -16.01 -2.38
C ILE A 5 -3.11 -17.19 -1.92
N ASP A 6 -2.51 -18.08 -1.13
CA ASP A 6 -3.24 -19.16 -0.45
C ASP A 6 -4.00 -18.55 0.73
N ASP A 7 -5.30 -18.78 0.81
CA ASP A 7 -6.16 -18.21 1.84
C ASP A 7 -5.78 -18.70 3.26
N ASN A 8 -5.08 -19.83 3.37
CA ASN A 8 -4.60 -20.38 4.65
C ASN A 8 -3.28 -19.75 5.12
N ASN A 9 -2.54 -19.09 4.23
CA ASN A 9 -1.27 -18.47 4.57
C ASN A 9 -1.48 -17.16 5.33
N TYR A 10 -0.58 -16.87 6.25
CA TYR A 10 -0.51 -15.57 6.91
C TYR A 10 -0.03 -14.50 5.92
N ILE A 11 -0.46 -13.26 6.13
CA ILE A 11 -0.05 -12.10 5.33
C ILE A 11 0.81 -11.17 6.19
N ALA A 12 2.04 -10.91 5.76
CA ALA A 12 2.86 -9.82 6.29
C ALA A 12 2.75 -8.61 5.35
N LEU A 13 1.83 -7.69 5.65
CA LEU A 13 1.61 -6.48 4.86
C LEU A 13 2.46 -5.33 5.42
N ILE A 14 3.49 -4.92 4.69
CA ILE A 14 4.49 -3.94 5.12
C ILE A 14 4.36 -2.69 4.24
N CYS A 15 4.09 -1.54 4.86
CA CYS A 15 4.01 -0.26 4.16
C CYS A 15 5.27 0.57 4.37
N GLU A 16 5.76 1.21 3.30
CA GLU A 16 6.97 2.05 3.35
C GLU A 16 6.78 3.34 4.17
N GLY A 17 5.65 4.01 4.00
CA GLY A 17 5.31 5.24 4.69
C GLY A 17 4.03 5.14 5.50
N GLU A 18 3.87 6.07 6.43
CA GLU A 18 2.70 6.12 7.32
C GLU A 18 1.40 6.47 6.58
N CYS A 19 1.48 7.22 5.48
CA CYS A 19 0.30 7.52 4.66
C CYS A 19 -0.20 6.26 3.91
N GLU A 20 0.71 5.45 3.36
CA GLU A 20 0.40 4.16 2.75
C GLU A 20 -0.23 3.22 3.77
N LYS A 21 0.36 3.17 4.97
CA LYS A 21 -0.16 2.38 6.08
C LYS A 21 -1.58 2.78 6.43
N TYR A 22 -1.85 4.07 6.62
CA TYR A 22 -3.19 4.59 6.91
C TYR A 22 -4.20 4.21 5.82
N ILE A 23 -3.86 4.41 4.54
CA ILE A 23 -4.75 4.06 3.41
C ILE A 23 -5.08 2.58 3.41
N VAL A 24 -4.09 1.73 3.64
CA VAL A 24 -4.27 0.27 3.66
C VAL A 24 -5.08 -0.16 4.89
N ASP A 25 -4.81 0.40 6.06
CA ASP A 25 -5.59 0.14 7.29
C ASP A 25 -7.05 0.55 7.09
N LYS A 26 -7.33 1.74 6.54
CA LYS A 26 -8.70 2.19 6.24
C LYS A 26 -9.43 1.22 5.31
N LEU A 27 -8.77 0.77 4.24
CA LEU A 27 -9.35 -0.20 3.32
C LEU A 27 -9.59 -1.57 3.98
N LEU A 28 -8.74 -2.00 4.91
CA LEU A 28 -8.93 -3.22 5.69
C LEU A 28 -10.13 -3.13 6.61
N ASP A 29 -10.23 -2.04 7.36
CA ASP A 29 -11.27 -1.84 8.37
C ASP A 29 -12.66 -1.69 7.73
N GLU A 30 -12.73 -1.11 6.53
CA GLU A 30 -13.94 -1.06 5.70
C GLU A 30 -14.20 -2.38 4.94
N ASN A 31 -13.40 -3.42 5.19
CA ASN A 31 -13.45 -4.73 4.54
C ASN A 31 -13.33 -4.63 3.01
N LEU A 32 -12.59 -3.67 2.46
CA LEU A 32 -12.49 -3.40 1.02
C LEU A 32 -11.33 -4.12 0.34
N LEU A 33 -10.47 -4.84 1.07
CA LEU A 33 -9.40 -5.65 0.48
C LEU A 33 -9.84 -7.10 0.24
N PHE A 34 -9.15 -7.81 -0.67
CA PHE A 34 -9.47 -9.22 -0.97
C PHE A 34 -9.08 -10.21 0.15
N PHE A 35 -8.42 -9.71 1.20
CA PHE A 35 -8.06 -10.42 2.42
C PHE A 35 -8.53 -9.62 3.63
N LYS A 36 -8.68 -10.29 4.78
CA LYS A 36 -9.17 -9.68 6.01
C LYS A 36 -8.05 -9.39 7.01
N ARG A 37 -8.35 -8.60 8.04
CA ARG A 37 -7.40 -8.21 9.09
C ARG A 37 -6.88 -9.43 9.87
N GLU A 38 -7.71 -10.45 10.08
CA GLU A 38 -7.36 -11.69 10.79
C GLU A 38 -6.33 -12.53 10.03
N GLN A 39 -6.17 -12.32 8.72
CA GLN A 39 -5.13 -12.98 7.93
C GLN A 39 -3.77 -12.29 8.09
N LEU A 40 -3.71 -11.06 8.63
CA LEU A 40 -2.45 -10.37 8.85
C LEU A 40 -1.71 -10.95 10.06
N ILE A 41 -0.38 -11.03 9.99
CA ILE A 41 0.41 -11.31 11.18
C ILE A 41 0.20 -10.20 12.22
N ASP A 42 0.00 -10.60 13.47
CA ASP A 42 -0.41 -9.71 14.58
C ASP A 42 -1.69 -8.90 14.30
N GLU A 43 -2.50 -9.28 13.30
CA GLU A 43 -3.70 -8.55 12.85
C GLU A 43 -3.45 -7.08 12.46
N LYS A 44 -2.22 -6.77 12.03
CA LYS A 44 -1.74 -5.40 11.84
C LYS A 44 -1.02 -5.19 10.51
N VAL A 45 -1.17 -3.99 9.97
CA VAL A 45 -0.28 -3.48 8.93
C VAL A 45 1.04 -3.08 9.57
N LEU A 46 2.13 -3.62 9.04
CA LEU A 46 3.48 -3.43 9.56
C LEU A 46 4.09 -2.15 8.98
N GLY A 47 4.87 -1.45 9.82
CA GLY A 47 5.59 -0.25 9.41
C GLY A 47 6.83 -0.52 8.57
N GLY A 48 7.38 0.55 8.01
CA GLY A 48 8.52 0.50 7.09
C GLY A 48 9.80 -0.06 7.71
N GLU A 49 9.93 -0.09 9.04
CA GLU A 49 11.04 -0.70 9.76
C GLU A 49 11.19 -2.20 9.47
N PHE A 50 10.10 -2.88 9.11
CA PHE A 50 10.11 -4.29 8.74
C PHE A 50 10.52 -4.55 7.28
N ARG A 51 10.79 -3.48 6.50
CA ARG A 51 11.60 -3.61 5.27
C ARG A 51 13.06 -3.98 5.58
N ASN A 52 13.49 -3.87 6.84
CA ASN A 52 14.76 -4.45 7.26
C ASN A 52 14.59 -5.97 7.46
N ALA A 53 15.16 -6.74 6.53
CA ALA A 53 15.09 -8.21 6.56
C ALA A 53 15.54 -8.84 7.88
N ASN A 54 16.53 -8.27 8.58
CA ASN A 54 16.96 -8.79 9.88
C ASN A 54 15.91 -8.55 10.97
N LYS A 55 15.32 -7.35 11.03
CA LYS A 55 14.23 -7.04 11.98
C LYS A 55 13.02 -7.94 11.74
N PHE A 56 12.58 -8.04 10.48
CA PHE A 56 11.47 -8.92 10.10
C PHE A 56 11.75 -10.38 10.46
N THR A 57 12.96 -10.86 10.17
CA THR A 57 13.37 -12.22 10.49
C THR A 57 13.35 -12.49 12.00
N GLN A 58 13.97 -11.62 12.80
CA GLN A 58 14.07 -11.80 14.25
C GLN A 58 12.72 -11.75 14.94
N LYS A 59 11.82 -10.87 14.48
CA LYS A 59 10.49 -10.68 15.07
C LYS A 59 9.51 -11.76 14.64
N TYR A 60 9.51 -12.11 13.36
CA TYR A 60 8.46 -12.94 12.77
C TYR A 60 8.97 -14.31 12.36
N LEU A 61 10.07 -14.44 11.63
CA LEU A 61 10.46 -15.72 11.02
C LEU A 61 11.09 -16.74 11.98
N THR A 62 11.42 -16.34 13.21
CA THR A 62 11.86 -17.22 14.30
C THR A 62 10.71 -17.90 15.02
N LEU A 63 9.48 -17.41 14.84
CA LEU A 63 8.26 -17.98 15.42
C LEU A 63 7.79 -19.20 14.60
N LYS A 64 7.06 -20.09 15.27
CA LYS A 64 6.42 -21.25 14.63
C LYS A 64 5.01 -20.85 14.17
N TYR A 65 4.79 -20.84 12.86
CA TYR A 65 3.47 -20.69 12.25
C TYR A 65 2.98 -22.04 11.75
N GLU A 66 1.65 -22.23 11.76
CA GLU A 66 1.03 -23.42 11.18
C GLU A 66 1.15 -23.43 9.65
N ASN A 67 0.97 -22.26 9.03
CA ASN A 67 1.07 -22.04 7.59
C ASN A 67 2.21 -21.07 7.24
N LYS A 68 2.52 -20.95 5.96
CA LYS A 68 3.58 -20.04 5.48
C LYS A 68 3.11 -18.58 5.51
N ILE A 69 4.06 -17.67 5.35
CA ILE A 69 3.81 -16.23 5.26
C ILE A 69 3.94 -15.77 3.81
N THR A 70 2.91 -15.10 3.28
CA THR A 70 3.04 -14.24 2.10
C THR A 70 3.38 -12.83 2.53
N ILE A 71 4.48 -12.29 2.02
CA ILE A 71 4.87 -10.91 2.30
C ILE A 71 4.31 -10.03 1.20
N ILE A 72 3.54 -9.00 1.56
CA ILE A 72 3.10 -7.95 0.64
C ILE A 72 3.79 -6.65 1.03
N LEU A 73 4.55 -6.07 0.10
CA LEU A 73 5.30 -4.83 0.28
C LEU A 73 4.57 -3.72 -0.47
N VAL A 74 4.06 -2.72 0.25
CA VAL A 74 3.48 -1.50 -0.33
C VAL A 74 4.54 -0.40 -0.31
N VAL A 75 5.13 -0.13 -1.47
CA VAL A 75 6.40 0.61 -1.61
C VAL A 75 6.38 1.53 -2.82
N ASP A 76 7.24 2.55 -2.80
CA ASP A 76 7.35 3.50 -3.91
C ASP A 76 7.98 2.83 -5.16
N LYS A 77 8.83 1.82 -4.98
CA LYS A 77 9.60 1.16 -6.04
C LYS A 77 9.74 -0.31 -5.76
N HIS A 78 10.01 -1.07 -6.83
CA HIS A 78 10.19 -2.52 -6.70
C HIS A 78 11.22 -2.86 -5.62
N TYR A 79 10.81 -3.68 -4.66
CA TYR A 79 11.62 -4.07 -3.52
C TYR A 79 11.37 -5.53 -3.15
N GLN A 80 12.41 -6.20 -2.68
CA GLN A 80 12.34 -7.56 -2.17
C GLN A 80 13.20 -7.67 -0.91
N LEU A 81 12.64 -8.28 0.14
CA LEU A 81 13.36 -8.58 1.37
C LEU A 81 14.40 -9.68 1.12
N LYS A 82 15.65 -9.39 1.47
CA LYS A 82 16.76 -10.35 1.43
C LYS A 82 16.72 -11.27 2.65
N ILE A 83 15.76 -12.20 2.67
CA ILE A 83 15.60 -13.20 3.73
C ILE A 83 16.68 -14.29 3.60
N LYS A 84 17.28 -14.70 4.73
CA LYS A 84 18.28 -15.78 4.75
C LYS A 84 17.65 -17.11 4.32
N LYS A 85 18.39 -17.92 3.57
CA LYS A 85 17.93 -19.22 3.01
C LYS A 85 17.31 -20.15 4.07
N MET A 86 17.81 -20.16 5.30
CA MET A 86 17.26 -21.02 6.36
C MET A 86 15.80 -20.72 6.71
N PHE A 87 15.33 -19.49 6.50
CA PHE A 87 13.95 -19.09 6.75
C PHE A 87 13.06 -19.13 5.50
N SER A 88 13.60 -19.52 4.32
CA SER A 88 12.81 -19.52 3.08
C SER A 88 11.64 -20.51 3.13
N ARG A 89 11.73 -21.56 3.96
CA ARG A 89 10.65 -22.53 4.17
C ARG A 89 9.40 -21.91 4.83
N ASN A 90 9.58 -20.83 5.59
CA ASN A 90 8.50 -20.12 6.29
C ASN A 90 7.80 -19.09 5.38
N ILE A 91 8.37 -18.80 4.21
CA ILE A 91 7.84 -17.83 3.26
C ILE A 91 7.23 -18.56 2.07
N ASP A 92 6.01 -18.19 1.69
CA ASP A 92 5.39 -18.65 0.45
C ASP A 92 5.88 -17.81 -0.75
N LYS A 93 5.68 -16.49 -0.67
CA LYS A 93 6.19 -15.54 -1.66
C LYS A 93 6.29 -14.12 -1.13
N GLN A 94 6.91 -13.26 -1.94
CA GLN A 94 6.92 -11.81 -1.75
C GLN A 94 6.21 -11.15 -2.93
N ILE A 95 5.32 -10.20 -2.66
CA ILE A 95 4.54 -9.46 -3.64
C ILE A 95 4.81 -7.98 -3.42
N CYS A 96 5.18 -7.29 -4.50
CA CYS A 96 5.41 -5.84 -4.47
C CYS A 96 4.20 -5.11 -5.05
N VAL A 97 3.65 -4.18 -4.29
CA VAL A 97 2.55 -3.27 -4.64
C VAL A 97 3.11 -1.86 -4.70
N ILE A 98 3.05 -1.26 -5.89
CA ILE A 98 3.68 0.02 -6.21
C ILE A 98 2.71 1.17 -6.01
N THR A 99 3.14 2.21 -5.28
CA THR A 99 2.34 3.40 -4.97
C THR A 99 2.78 4.66 -5.75
N ARG A 100 3.59 4.52 -6.82
CA ARG A 100 3.92 5.63 -7.72
C ARG A 100 2.68 6.15 -8.45
N PRO A 101 2.46 7.48 -8.49
CA PRO A 101 3.44 8.57 -8.44
C PRO A 101 3.44 9.32 -7.09
N GLU A 102 2.97 8.70 -6.00
CA GLU A 102 2.65 9.27 -4.67
C GLU A 102 1.14 9.17 -4.41
N ILE A 103 0.76 8.90 -3.16
CA ILE A 103 -0.64 8.85 -2.67
C ILE A 103 -1.40 10.13 -3.01
N GLU A 104 -0.72 11.27 -3.02
CA GLU A 104 -1.30 12.56 -3.36
C GLU A 104 -1.94 12.59 -4.77
N MET A 105 -1.54 11.72 -5.69
CA MET A 105 -2.24 11.58 -6.97
C MET A 105 -3.68 11.07 -6.83
N LEU A 106 -3.94 10.22 -5.84
CA LEU A 106 -5.28 9.78 -5.51
C LEU A 106 -6.11 10.94 -4.96
N MET A 107 -5.51 11.83 -4.15
CA MET A 107 -6.19 13.04 -3.67
C MET A 107 -6.54 13.98 -4.83
N ILE A 108 -5.61 14.19 -5.76
CA ILE A 108 -5.84 15.02 -6.96
C ILE A 108 -7.02 14.49 -7.79
N LEU A 109 -7.13 13.17 -7.94
CA LEU A 109 -8.25 12.53 -8.63
C LEU A 109 -9.55 12.68 -7.84
N ALA A 110 -9.51 12.46 -6.53
CA ALA A 110 -10.69 12.58 -5.67
C ALA A 110 -11.26 14.01 -5.56
N MET A 111 -10.47 15.03 -5.91
CA MET A 111 -10.89 16.43 -6.01
C MET A 111 -11.24 16.88 -7.45
N ASP A 112 -11.27 15.96 -8.42
CA ASP A 112 -11.44 16.26 -9.84
C ASP A 112 -10.41 17.27 -10.41
N LYS A 113 -9.21 17.32 -9.81
CA LYS A 113 -8.14 18.26 -10.20
C LYS A 113 -7.09 17.66 -11.12
N TYR A 114 -7.30 16.45 -11.62
CA TYR A 114 -6.34 15.76 -12.48
C TYR A 114 -6.01 16.56 -13.76
N LYS A 115 -7.02 17.16 -14.42
CA LYS A 115 -6.81 17.99 -15.62
C LYS A 115 -5.99 19.24 -15.32
N ASP A 116 -6.16 19.84 -14.14
CA ASP A 116 -5.37 21.00 -13.73
C ASP A 116 -3.94 20.61 -13.40
N TYR A 117 -3.74 19.51 -12.68
CA TYR A 117 -2.42 18.96 -12.42
C TYR A 117 -1.68 18.60 -13.72
N GLN A 118 -2.37 18.05 -14.72
CA GLN A 118 -1.76 17.71 -16.00
C GLN A 118 -1.10 18.90 -16.70
N LYS A 119 -1.57 20.14 -16.47
CA LYS A 119 -0.99 21.37 -17.02
C LYS A 119 0.36 21.73 -16.39
N VAL A 120 0.63 21.25 -15.18
CA VAL A 120 1.83 21.61 -14.38
C VAL A 120 2.72 20.41 -14.03
N LYS A 121 2.33 19.19 -14.41
CA LYS A 121 3.02 17.93 -14.04
C LYS A 121 4.50 17.84 -14.44
N SER A 122 4.95 18.65 -15.41
CA SER A 122 6.35 18.70 -15.86
C SER A 122 7.26 19.49 -14.91
N SER A 123 6.69 20.42 -14.15
CA SER A 123 7.42 21.31 -13.23
C SER A 123 7.00 21.12 -11.76
N GLN A 124 5.89 20.43 -11.50
CA GLN A 124 5.33 20.29 -10.16
C GLN A 124 5.00 18.83 -9.82
N LYS A 125 5.46 18.37 -8.64
CA LYS A 125 5.09 17.07 -8.07
C LYS A 125 3.65 17.07 -7.56
N PRO A 126 2.98 15.89 -7.47
CA PRO A 126 1.62 15.78 -6.94
C PRO A 126 1.45 16.44 -5.57
N SER A 127 2.38 16.16 -4.65
CA SER A 127 2.33 16.73 -3.31
C SER A 127 2.49 18.25 -3.28
N SER A 128 3.32 18.81 -4.15
CA SER A 128 3.50 20.26 -4.24
C SER A 128 2.23 20.93 -4.79
N PHE A 129 1.59 20.32 -5.79
CA PHE A 129 0.32 20.80 -6.34
C PHE A 129 -0.77 20.82 -5.25
N MET A 130 -0.89 19.73 -4.50
CA MET A 130 -1.83 19.61 -3.40
C MET A 130 -1.55 20.59 -2.26
N ASN A 131 -0.29 20.80 -1.87
CA ASN A 131 0.06 21.80 -0.86
C ASN A 131 -0.31 23.23 -1.31
N HIS A 132 -0.10 23.57 -2.60
CA HIS A 132 -0.47 24.87 -3.14
C HIS A 132 -1.98 25.09 -3.20
N LEU A 133 -2.74 24.04 -3.53
CA LEU A 133 -4.20 24.07 -3.62
C LEU A 133 -4.85 24.20 -2.23
N THR A 134 -4.37 23.43 -1.25
CA THR A 134 -4.98 23.32 0.09
C THR A 134 -4.40 24.29 1.11
N LYS A 135 -3.23 24.88 0.82
CA LYS A 135 -2.41 25.66 1.77
C LYS A 135 -2.04 24.90 3.04
N GLN A 136 -2.00 23.57 2.98
CA GLN A 136 -1.68 22.67 4.09
C GLN A 136 -0.57 21.70 3.71
N ASN A 137 0.02 21.02 4.70
CA ASN A 137 0.95 19.93 4.46
C ASN A 137 0.18 18.61 4.28
N VAL A 138 -0.03 18.22 3.02
CA VAL A 138 -0.88 17.07 2.69
C VAL A 138 -0.28 15.71 3.01
N LYS A 139 1.02 15.66 3.35
CA LYS A 139 1.74 14.42 3.70
C LYS A 139 1.60 14.04 5.19
N THR A 140 0.81 14.79 5.95
CA THR A 140 0.56 14.45 7.36
C THR A 140 -0.58 13.44 7.45
N ILE A 141 -0.45 12.43 8.32
CA ILE A 141 -1.49 11.42 8.55
C ILE A 141 -2.84 12.08 8.83
N LYS A 142 -2.86 13.09 9.70
CA LYS A 142 -4.07 13.85 10.04
C LYS A 142 -4.75 14.48 8.82
N PHE A 143 -3.97 14.99 7.87
CA PHE A 143 -4.54 15.52 6.62
C PHE A 143 -5.14 14.40 5.77
N VAL A 144 -4.40 13.30 5.57
CA VAL A 144 -4.86 12.15 4.77
C VAL A 144 -6.15 11.57 5.37
N GLU A 145 -6.20 11.47 6.69
CA GLU A 145 -7.37 11.00 7.43
C GLU A 145 -8.59 11.89 7.20
N ASN A 146 -8.47 13.17 7.51
CA ASN A 146 -9.56 14.14 7.30
C ASN A 146 -10.02 14.17 5.83
N PHE A 147 -9.07 14.12 4.90
CA PHE A 147 -9.37 14.14 3.47
C PHE A 147 -10.23 12.95 3.06
N TYR A 148 -9.87 11.72 3.42
CA TYR A 148 -10.63 10.52 3.03
C TYR A 148 -11.84 10.22 3.93
N ASN A 149 -12.15 11.10 4.89
CA ASN A 149 -13.48 11.13 5.52
C ASN A 149 -14.51 11.84 4.63
N GLU A 150 -14.06 12.75 3.75
CA GLU A 150 -14.92 13.52 2.85
C GLU A 150 -14.85 13.04 1.40
N HIS A 151 -13.79 12.32 1.03
CA HIS A 151 -13.51 11.89 -0.34
C HIS A 151 -13.46 10.36 -0.51
N ASN A 152 -13.93 9.86 -1.65
CA ASN A 152 -13.99 8.43 -1.93
C ASN A 152 -12.63 7.85 -2.39
N LEU A 153 -11.93 7.20 -1.47
CA LEU A 153 -10.63 6.55 -1.71
C LEU A 153 -10.71 5.43 -2.76
N VAL A 154 -11.73 4.58 -2.70
CA VAL A 154 -11.87 3.44 -3.63
C VAL A 154 -12.04 3.92 -5.06
N ASP A 155 -12.88 4.93 -5.25
CA ASP A 155 -13.09 5.52 -6.57
C ASP A 155 -11.79 6.15 -7.10
N ALA A 156 -11.06 6.91 -6.27
CA ALA A 156 -9.76 7.46 -6.66
C ALA A 156 -8.75 6.37 -7.08
N ILE A 157 -8.68 5.25 -6.36
CA ILE A 157 -7.81 4.10 -6.71
C ILE A 157 -8.23 3.51 -8.07
N LYS A 158 -9.53 3.31 -8.29
CA LYS A 158 -10.08 2.79 -9.55
C LYS A 158 -9.81 3.73 -10.72
N GLN A 159 -10.06 5.03 -10.55
CA GLN A 159 -9.78 6.07 -11.54
C GLN A 159 -8.28 6.08 -11.89
N TYR A 160 -7.40 6.03 -10.90
CA TYR A 160 -5.97 6.03 -11.14
C TYR A 160 -5.53 4.82 -11.97
N HIS A 161 -6.02 3.62 -11.61
CA HIS A 161 -5.75 2.39 -12.37
C HIS A 161 -6.24 2.49 -13.82
N HIS A 162 -7.41 3.10 -14.04
CA HIS A 162 -7.97 3.28 -15.38
C HIS A 162 -7.13 4.24 -16.23
N ILE A 163 -6.65 5.35 -15.66
CA ILE A 163 -5.87 6.36 -16.37
C ILE A 163 -4.42 5.91 -16.61
N ARG A 164 -3.84 5.16 -15.68
CA ARG A 164 -2.47 4.63 -15.75
C ARG A 164 -2.44 3.11 -15.51
N PRO A 165 -2.98 2.31 -16.43
CA PRO A 165 -2.93 0.87 -16.30
C PRO A 165 -1.48 0.40 -16.48
N ASP A 166 -0.92 -0.25 -15.47
CA ASP A 166 0.34 -0.98 -15.58
C ASP A 166 0.07 -2.45 -15.28
N LYS A 167 0.17 -3.30 -16.31
CA LYS A 167 -0.04 -4.75 -16.17
C LYS A 167 1.21 -5.49 -15.68
N SER A 168 2.37 -4.81 -15.66
CA SER A 168 3.64 -5.40 -15.24
C SER A 168 3.84 -5.36 -13.72
N GLN A 169 3.08 -4.52 -13.02
CA GLN A 169 3.22 -4.27 -11.58
C GLN A 169 1.86 -4.33 -10.88
N TYR A 170 1.86 -4.71 -9.60
CA TYR A 170 0.66 -4.53 -8.78
C TYR A 170 0.62 -3.12 -8.22
N SER A 171 -0.59 -2.61 -8.03
CA SER A 171 -0.89 -1.32 -7.39
C SER A 171 -1.96 -1.53 -6.31
N LEU A 172 -2.31 -0.47 -5.57
CA LEU A 172 -3.38 -0.53 -4.56
C LEU A 172 -4.70 -1.08 -5.14
N TYR A 173 -4.98 -0.84 -6.43
CA TYR A 173 -6.14 -1.42 -7.12
C TYR A 173 -6.18 -2.94 -7.01
N ASN A 174 -5.03 -3.61 -7.10
CA ASN A 174 -4.96 -5.07 -7.04
C ASN A 174 -5.16 -5.64 -5.63
N LEU A 175 -5.16 -4.80 -4.60
CA LEU A 175 -5.51 -5.18 -3.22
C LEU A 175 -7.02 -5.16 -2.98
N LEU A 176 -7.79 -4.40 -3.77
CA LEU A 176 -9.22 -4.27 -3.58
C LEU A 176 -9.95 -5.62 -3.78
N LYS A 177 -11.03 -5.83 -3.02
CA LYS A 177 -12.00 -6.88 -3.32
C LYS A 177 -12.81 -6.49 -4.55
N HIS A 178 -12.89 -7.41 -5.51
CA HIS A 178 -13.72 -7.35 -6.71
C HIS A 178 -14.71 -8.51 -6.68
#